data_AF-X1KLW3-F1
#
_entry.id   AF-X1KLW3-F1
#
_cell.length_a   1.000
_cell.length_b   1.000
_cell.length_c   1.000
_cell.angle_alpha   90.00
_cell.angle_beta   90.00
_cell.angle_gamma   90.00
#
_symmetry.space_group_name_H-M   'P 1'
#
loop_
_entity.id
_entity.type
_entity.pdbx_description
1 polymer ?
#
loop_
_entity_poly.entity_id
_entity_poly.type
_entity_poly.pdbx_seq_one_letter_code
_entity_poly.pdbx_strand_id
1 'polypeptide(L)' 'FMLGDRLSLADIPIGTHLYRYLNLDLPRPNLPNVERWYERLQSRSAYREHVCVPFDELYGRLDF' A
#
# COMPACT_ATOMS: atom_id res chain seq x y z
N PHE A 1 -6.41 -12.96 2.22
CA PHE A 1 -6.86 -11.74 1.53
C PHE A 1 -8.07 -11.20 2.29
N MET A 2 -8.55 -10.01 1.93
CA MET A 2 -9.58 -9.32 2.70
C MET A 2 -10.90 -10.10 2.80
N LEU A 3 -11.28 -10.81 1.74
CA LEU A 3 -12.51 -11.59 1.68
C LEU A 3 -12.25 -13.12 1.62
N GLY A 4 -11.16 -13.58 2.23
CA GLY A 4 -10.81 -15.01 2.33
C GLY A 4 -9.54 -15.40 1.57
N ASP A 5 -9.57 -16.55 0.91
CA ASP A 5 -8.34 -17.21 0.42
C ASP A 5 -7.84 -16.72 -0.94
N ARG A 6 -8.66 -15.94 -1.66
CA ARG A 6 -8.36 -15.42 -3.00
C ARG A 6 -8.32 -13.90 -3.03
N LEU A 7 -7.52 -13.35 -3.95
CA LEU A 7 -7.50 -11.91 -4.22
C LEU A 7 -8.92 -11.47 -4.58
N SER A 8 -9.35 -10.37 -3.98
CA SER A 8 -10.65 -9.76 -4.19
C SER A 8 -10.49 -8.29 -4.57
N LEU A 9 -11.57 -7.69 -5.07
CA LEU A 9 -11.58 -6.25 -5.35
C LEU A 9 -11.25 -5.42 -4.10
N ALA A 10 -11.63 -5.89 -2.90
CA ALA A 10 -11.36 -5.19 -1.65
C ALA A 10 -9.86 -5.03 -1.34
N ASP A 11 -9.02 -5.97 -1.80
CA ASP A 11 -7.58 -5.91 -1.56
C ASP A 11 -6.91 -4.73 -2.29
N ILE A 12 -7.47 -4.30 -3.42
CA ILE A 12 -6.90 -3.24 -4.27
C ILE A 12 -6.98 -1.86 -3.58
N PRO A 13 -8.15 -1.30 -3.25
CA PRO A 13 -8.24 0.02 -2.63
C PRO A 13 -7.59 0.04 -1.24
N ILE A 14 -7.69 -1.05 -0.46
CA ILE A 14 -7.02 -1.15 0.85
C ILE A 14 -5.51 -1.13 0.65
N GLY A 15 -5.00 -1.88 -0.34
CA GLY A 15 -3.58 -1.88 -0.69
C GLY A 15 -3.09 -0.50 -1.14
N THR A 16 -3.89 0.25 -1.91
CA THR A 16 -3.56 1.62 -2.32
C THR A 16 -3.39 2.56 -1.14
N HIS A 17 -4.28 2.48 -0.14
CA HIS A 17 -4.14 3.28 1.07
C HIS A 17 -2.94 2.83 1.90
N LEU A 18 -2.69 1.51 2.00
CA LEU A 18 -1.54 0.99 2.73
C LEU A 18 -0.21 1.44 2.10
N TYR A 19 -0.08 1.42 0.78
CA TYR A 19 1.13 1.89 0.09
C TYR A 19 1.49 3.32 0.52
N ARG A 20 0.52 4.24 0.52
CA ARG A 20 0.74 5.61 1.00
C ARG A 20 1.16 5.62 2.47
N TYR A 21 0.40 4.94 3.32
CA TYR A 21 0.68 4.87 4.76
C TYR A 21 2.08 4.35 5.10
N LEU A 22 2.57 3.34 4.38
CA LEU A 22 3.91 2.75 4.58
C LEU A 22 5.05 3.66 4.09
N ASN A 23 4.79 4.53 3.12
CA ASN A 23 5.78 5.48 2.60
C ASN A 23 5.81 6.82 3.36
N LEU A 24 4.90 7.04 4.32
CA LEU A 24 5.00 8.17 5.25
C LEU A 24 6.11 7.91 6.29
N ASP A 25 6.82 8.96 6.68
CA ASP A 25 7.80 8.91 7.77
C ASP A 25 7.10 8.97 9.13
N LEU A 26 6.54 7.83 9.56
CA LEU A 26 5.81 7.67 10.80
C LEU A 26 6.24 6.36 11.49
N PRO A 27 6.40 6.35 12.83
CA PRO A 27 6.68 5.12 13.57
C PRO A 27 5.50 4.15 13.45
N ARG A 28 5.79 2.88 13.25
CA ARG A 28 4.78 1.82 13.05
C ARG A 28 5.10 0.57 13.88
N PRO A 29 4.08 -0.10 14.45
CA PRO A 29 4.27 -1.41 15.07
C PRO A 29 4.56 -2.48 14.01
N ASN A 30 5.16 -3.60 14.43
CA ASN A 30 5.30 -4.78 13.57
C ASN A 30 3.92 -5.40 13.31
N LEU A 31 3.56 -5.58 12.04
CA LEU A 31 2.25 -6.09 11.63
C LEU A 31 2.44 -7.24 10.63
N PRO A 32 2.87 -8.43 11.09
CA PRO A 32 3.45 -9.45 10.22
C PRO A 32 2.43 -10.03 9.23
N ASN A 33 1.14 -10.03 9.59
CA ASN A 33 0.08 -10.47 8.68
C ASN A 33 -0.25 -9.43 7.62
N VAL A 34 -0.13 -8.13 7.95
CA VAL A 34 -0.32 -7.03 7.00
C VAL A 34 0.86 -6.99 6.03
N GLU A 35 2.08 -7.11 6.54
CA GLU A 35 3.32 -7.20 5.74
C GLU A 35 3.25 -8.38 4.75
N ARG A 36 2.95 -9.59 5.24
CA ARG A 36 2.78 -10.78 4.37
C ARG A 36 1.70 -10.59 3.31
N TRP A 37 0.56 -10.00 3.69
CA TRP A 37 -0.51 -9.70 2.73
C TRP A 37 -0.05 -8.69 1.67
N TYR A 38 0.65 -7.64 2.09
CA TYR A 38 1.15 -6.58 1.22
C TYR A 38 2.27 -7.07 0.28
N GLU A 39 3.20 -7.89 0.76
CA GLU A 39 4.19 -8.61 -0.06
C GLU A 39 3.51 -9.46 -1.15
N ARG A 40 2.45 -10.19 -0.79
CA ARG A 40 1.66 -10.95 -1.76
C ARG A 40 1.04 -10.04 -2.81
N LEU A 41 0.60 -8.82 -2.47
CA LEU A 41 0.08 -7.86 -3.45
C LEU A 41 1.20 -7.37 -4.38
N GLN A 42 2.32 -6.94 -3.79
CA GLN A 42 3.49 -6.43 -4.50
C GLN A 42 4.15 -7.46 -5.43
N SER A 43 3.93 -8.77 -5.26
CA SER A 43 4.45 -9.76 -6.19
C SER A 43 3.83 -9.68 -7.60
N ARG A 44 2.66 -9.02 -7.75
CA ARG A 44 1.96 -8.85 -9.04
C ARG A 44 2.45 -7.61 -9.78
N SER A 45 2.83 -7.75 -11.05
CA SER A 45 3.28 -6.63 -11.90
C SER A 45 2.24 -5.52 -12.01
N ALA A 46 0.98 -5.85 -12.33
CA ALA A 46 -0.09 -4.86 -12.47
C ALA A 46 -0.37 -4.08 -11.17
N TYR A 47 -0.19 -4.72 -10.01
CA TYR A 47 -0.32 -4.02 -8.73
C TYR A 47 0.81 -3.00 -8.54
N ARG A 48 2.06 -3.40 -8.79
CA ARG A 48 3.19 -2.45 -8.69
C ARG A 48 3.06 -1.29 -9.68
N GLU A 49 2.66 -1.59 -10.91
CA GLU A 49 2.51 -0.61 -11.98
C GLU A 49 1.45 0.46 -11.68
N HIS A 50 0.31 0.06 -11.11
CA HIS A 50 -0.83 0.97 -10.93
C HIS A 50 -1.00 1.49 -9.50
N VAL A 51 -0.43 0.82 -8.49
CA VAL A 51 -0.62 1.18 -7.07
C VAL A 51 0.65 1.70 -6.42
N CYS A 52 1.80 1.09 -6.71
CA CYS A 52 3.09 1.48 -6.11
C CYS A 52 3.74 2.65 -6.87
N VAL A 53 2.94 3.68 -7.17
CA VAL A 53 3.36 4.87 -7.93
C VAL A 53 3.76 5.97 -6.94
N PRO A 54 4.95 6.58 -7.08
CA PRO A 54 5.37 7.68 -6.23
C PRO A 54 4.33 8.80 -6.16
N PHE A 55 4.21 9.44 -5.00
CA PHE A 55 3.23 10.49 -4.75
C PHE A 55 3.87 11.72 -4.09
N ASP A 56 5.17 11.91 -4.30
CA ASP A 56 5.96 12.99 -3.71
C ASP A 56 5.38 14.38 -4.02
N GLU A 57 4.77 14.53 -5.21
CA GLU A 57 4.09 15.76 -5.63
C GLU A 57 2.87 16.15 -4.78
N LEU A 58 2.33 15.21 -3.98
CA LEU A 58 1.19 15.46 -3.10
C LEU A 58 1.59 15.95 -1.70
N TYR A 59 2.89 16.00 -1.39
CA TYR A 59 3.33 16.58 -0.12
C TYR A 59 2.98 18.07 -0.07
N GLY A 60 2.43 18.50 1.08
CA GLY A 60 2.10 19.89 1.29
C GLY A 60 3.33 20.77 1.12
N ARG A 61 3.24 21.80 0.28
CA ARG A 61 4.28 22.82 0.18
C ARG A 61 4.31 23.58 1.51
N LEU A 62 5.43 23.50 2.21
CA LEU A 62 5.63 24.18 3.50
C LEU A 62 6.05 25.65 3.33
N ASP A 63 6.47 26.02 2.12
CA ASP A 63 6.89 27.37 1.76
C ASP A 63 5.83 28.04 0.87
N PHE A 64 5.43 29.26 1.25
CA PHE A 64 4.55 30.16 0.48
C PHE A 64 5.36 31.19 -0.29
#